data_AF-A0A952V4V6-F1
#
_entry.id   AF-A0A952V4V6-F1
#
_cell.length_a   1.000
_cell.length_b   1.000
_cell.length_c   1.000
_cell.angle_alpha   90.00
_cell.angle_beta   90.00
_cell.angle_gamma   90.00
#
_symmetry.space_group_name_H-M   'P 1'
#
loop_
_entity.id
_entity.type
_entity.pdbx_description
1 polymer ?
#
loop_
_entity_poly.entity_id
_entity_poly.type
_entity_poly.pdbx_seq_one_letter_code
_entity_poly.pdbx_strand_id
1 'polypeptide(L)'
;MNTVIAAKAIEGHRLRLTFSDGSVRLFNATPYLKMGIFTELQDPNYFRDFKIAFGTVQWPNEQDLAPETLYLESEILDLKK
;
A
#
# COMPACT_ATOMS: atom_id res chain seq x y z
N MET A 1 12.26 9.64 7.45
CA MET A 1 10.93 9.14 7.07
C MET A 1 11.11 8.24 5.86
N ASN A 2 10.56 7.02 5.89
CA ASN A 2 10.66 6.09 4.76
C ASN A 2 9.49 6.34 3.81
N THR A 3 9.78 6.65 2.55
CA THR A 3 8.76 6.90 1.53
C THR A 3 8.62 5.69 0.60
N VAL A 4 7.43 5.51 0.02
CA VAL A 4 7.18 4.48 -1.00
C VAL A 4 7.79 4.95 -2.33
N ILE A 5 8.69 4.15 -2.90
CA ILE A 5 9.34 4.42 -4.19
C ILE A 5 8.89 3.46 -5.29
N ALA A 6 8.34 2.30 -4.93
CA ALA A 6 7.67 1.39 -5.85
C ALA A 6 6.55 0.64 -5.13
N ALA A 7 5.49 0.29 -5.86
CA ALA A 7 4.36 -0.43 -5.32
C ALA A 7 3.75 -1.32 -6.40
N LYS A 8 3.28 -2.51 -6.00
CA LYS A 8 2.56 -3.44 -6.87
C LYS A 8 1.39 -4.06 -6.09
N ALA A 9 0.18 -3.91 -6.62
CA ALA A 9 -0.96 -4.67 -6.11
C ALA A 9 -0.80 -6.16 -6.45
N ILE A 10 -1.06 -6.99 -5.46
CA ILE A 10 -1.13 -8.45 -5.59
C ILE A 10 -2.50 -8.93 -5.12
N GLU A 11 -2.72 -10.24 -5.12
CA GLU A 11 -3.99 -10.85 -4.70
C GLU A 11 -4.36 -10.52 -3.24
N GLY A 12 -5.66 -10.51 -2.95
CA GLY A 12 -6.18 -10.33 -1.60
C GLY A 12 -6.02 -8.93 -1.01
N HIS A 13 -6.12 -7.89 -1.83
CA HIS A 13 -6.01 -6.48 -1.39
C HIS A 13 -4.70 -6.17 -0.68
N ARG A 14 -3.60 -6.68 -1.23
CA ARG A 14 -2.26 -6.46 -0.69
C ARG A 14 -1.40 -5.64 -1.64
N LEU A 15 -0.48 -4.88 -1.07
CA LEU A 15 0.54 -4.14 -1.80
C LEU A 15 1.92 -4.68 -1.44
N ARG A 16 2.71 -5.04 -2.46
CA ARG A 16 4.16 -5.18 -2.31
C ARG A 16 4.78 -3.81 -2.49
N LEU A 17 5.35 -3.26 -1.42
CA LEU A 17 5.92 -1.92 -1.36
C LEU A 17 7.44 -2.01 -1.32
N THR A 18 8.10 -1.08 -2.00
CA THR A 18 9.54 -0.82 -1.84
C THR A 18 9.70 0.57 -1.28
N PHE A 19 10.44 0.67 -0.18
CA PHE A 19 10.69 1.93 0.52
C PHE A 19 12.05 2.52 0.16
N SER A 20 12.21 3.82 0.44
CA SER A 20 13.45 4.58 0.19
C SER A 20 14.68 4.06 0.94
N ASP A 21 14.49 3.28 2.01
CA ASP A 21 15.57 2.60 2.75
C ASP A 21 16.01 1.27 2.11
N GLY A 22 15.42 0.90 0.98
CA GLY A 22 15.68 -0.36 0.28
C GLY A 22 14.87 -1.55 0.79
N SER A 23 14.09 -1.39 1.86
CA SER A 23 13.24 -2.47 2.36
C SER A 23 12.09 -2.76 1.38
N VAL A 24 11.77 -4.06 1.26
CA VAL A 24 10.58 -4.52 0.54
C VAL A 24 9.62 -5.09 1.57
N ARG A 25 8.37 -4.62 1.56
CA ARG A 25 7.39 -4.96 2.60
C ARG A 25 6.05 -5.32 1.96
N LEU A 26 5.29 -6.19 2.63
CA LEU A 26 3.95 -6.60 2.22
C LEU A 26 2.91 -5.94 3.13
N PHE A 27 2.07 -5.08 2.56
CA PHE A 27 0.99 -4.41 3.26
C PHE A 27 -0.35 -5.08 2.95
N ASN A 28 -1.17 -5.32 3.98
CA ASN A 28 -2.51 -5.90 3.85
C ASN A 28 -3.58 -4.82 4.07
N ALA A 29 -4.30 -4.42 3.02
CA ALA A 29 -5.33 -3.40 3.11
C ALA A 29 -6.69 -3.93 3.63
N THR A 30 -6.84 -5.26 3.79
CA THR A 30 -8.10 -5.89 4.24
C THR A 30 -8.75 -5.24 5.47
N PRO A 31 -7.99 -4.87 6.54
CA PRO A 31 -8.58 -4.22 7.72
C PRO A 31 -9.25 -2.87 7.42
N TYR A 32 -8.84 -2.18 6.36
CA TYR A 32 -9.30 -0.85 5.99
C TYR A 32 -10.52 -0.87 5.06
N LEU A 33 -10.80 -2.00 4.39
CA LEU A 33 -11.83 -2.10 3.34
C LEU A 33 -13.26 -1.76 3.81
N LYS A 34 -13.50 -1.69 5.11
CA LYS A 34 -14.81 -1.33 5.70
C LYS A 34 -14.80 0.03 6.40
N MET A 35 -13.70 0.78 6.31
CA MET A 35 -13.50 2.03 7.03
C MET A 35 -13.76 3.24 6.12
N GLY A 36 -14.91 3.88 6.28
CA GLY A 36 -15.20 5.19 5.68
C GLY A 36 -14.86 5.27 4.19
N ILE A 37 -13.97 6.20 3.83
CA ILE A 37 -13.56 6.47 2.44
C ILE A 37 -12.83 5.29 1.77
N PHE A 38 -12.32 4.32 2.53
CA PHE A 38 -11.60 3.16 1.99
C PHE A 38 -12.53 2.03 1.54
N THR A 39 -13.86 2.18 1.66
CA THR A 39 -14.82 1.18 1.20
C THR A 39 -14.76 0.93 -0.31
N GLU A 40 -14.34 1.92 -1.10
CA GLU A 40 -14.11 1.80 -2.55
C GLU A 40 -12.98 0.82 -2.89
N LEU A 41 -12.02 0.63 -1.98
CA LEU A 41 -10.93 -0.31 -2.15
C LEU A 41 -11.41 -1.77 -2.21
N GLN A 42 -12.66 -2.07 -1.84
CA GLN A 42 -13.23 -3.41 -1.99
C GLN A 42 -13.28 -3.85 -3.46
N ASP A 43 -13.47 -2.92 -4.41
CA ASP A 43 -13.37 -3.24 -5.84
C ASP A 43 -11.90 -3.54 -6.19
N PRO A 44 -11.57 -4.77 -6.60
CA PRO A 44 -10.20 -5.13 -6.93
C PRO A 44 -9.63 -4.34 -8.13
N ASN A 45 -10.46 -3.82 -9.03
CA ASN A 45 -10.01 -2.99 -10.14
C ASN A 45 -9.63 -1.60 -9.64
N TYR A 46 -10.49 -0.98 -8.83
CA TYR A 46 -10.22 0.30 -8.19
C TYR A 46 -8.97 0.23 -7.29
N PHE A 47 -8.84 -0.84 -6.48
CA PHE A 47 -7.68 -1.05 -5.63
C PHE A 47 -6.36 -1.10 -6.41
N ARG A 48 -6.39 -1.62 -7.64
CA ARG A 48 -5.20 -1.71 -8.51
C ARG A 48 -4.87 -0.37 -9.20
N ASP A 49 -5.82 0.54 -9.29
CA ASP A 49 -5.69 1.82 -9.98
C ASP A 49 -5.07 2.90 -9.07
N PHE A 50 -3.97 2.58 -8.41
CA PHE A 50 -3.27 3.53 -7.56
C PHE A 50 -2.08 4.15 -8.29
N LYS A 51 -1.62 5.29 -7.78
CA LYS A 51 -0.35 5.92 -8.15
C LYS A 51 0.50 6.15 -6.90
N ILE A 52 1.81 6.33 -7.12
CA ILE A 52 2.70 6.83 -6.07
C ILE A 52 2.69 8.36 -6.16
N ALA A 53 2.28 9.01 -5.09
CA ALA A 53 2.23 10.47 -4.96
C ALA A 53 2.66 10.88 -3.56
N PHE A 54 3.40 12.00 -3.44
CA PHE A 54 3.84 12.54 -2.15
C PHE A 54 4.56 11.54 -1.23
N GLY A 55 5.26 10.56 -1.81
CA GLY A 55 5.98 9.52 -1.06
C GLY A 55 5.10 8.41 -0.49
N THR A 56 3.84 8.31 -0.94
CA THR A 56 2.91 7.24 -0.55
C THR A 56 2.08 6.71 -1.72
N VAL A 57 1.18 5.75 -1.46
CA VAL A 57 0.19 5.21 -2.39
C VAL A 57 -1.10 6.02 -2.27
N GLN A 58 -1.59 6.51 -3.41
CA GLN A 58 -2.84 7.26 -3.54
C GLN A 58 -3.75 6.62 -4.59
N TRP A 59 -5.03 6.43 -4.26
CA TRP A 59 -6.09 5.95 -5.16
C TRP A 59 -6.77 7.10 -5.91
N PRO A 60 -7.60 6.83 -6.94
CA PRO A 60 -8.12 7.84 -7.86
C PRO A 60 -8.90 8.98 -7.17
N ASN A 61 -9.70 8.66 -6.16
CA ASN A 61 -10.46 9.64 -5.37
C ASN A 61 -9.66 10.18 -4.18
N GLU A 62 -8.36 10.34 -4.38
CA GLU A 62 -7.40 10.98 -3.45
C GLU A 62 -7.20 10.27 -2.11
N GLN A 63 -7.83 9.11 -1.89
CA GLN A 63 -7.57 8.32 -0.68
C GLN A 63 -6.12 7.88 -0.66
N ASP A 64 -5.48 8.02 0.48
CA ASP A 64 -4.13 7.56 0.71
C ASP A 64 -3.99 6.96 2.10
N LEU A 65 -2.90 6.24 2.30
CA LEU A 65 -2.45 5.83 3.63
C LEU A 65 -1.10 6.48 3.86
N ALA A 66 -0.87 7.08 5.03
CA ALA A 66 0.41 7.72 5.32
C ALA A 66 1.57 6.71 5.14
N PRO A 67 2.74 7.16 4.66
CA PRO A 67 3.87 6.27 4.44
C PRO A 67 4.32 5.57 5.74
N GLU A 68 4.12 6.22 6.88
CA GLU A 68 4.36 5.65 8.22
C GLU A 68 3.40 4.49 8.53
N THR A 69 2.11 4.63 8.22
CA THR A 69 1.13 3.53 8.36
C THR A 69 1.52 2.36 7.47
N LEU A 70 1.82 2.64 6.19
CA LEU A 70 2.27 1.60 5.26
C LEU A 70 3.56 0.92 5.73
N TYR A 71 4.48 1.64 6.36
CA TYR A 71 5.74 1.10 6.86
C TYR A 71 5.58 0.33 8.18
N LEU A 72 4.76 0.78 9.12
CA LEU A 72 4.62 0.11 10.42
C LEU A 72 3.72 -1.12 10.35
N GLU A 73 2.65 -1.05 9.55
CA GLU A 73 1.62 -2.09 9.44
C GLU A 73 1.89 -3.11 8.31
N SER A 74 3.05 -3.03 7.68
CA SER A 74 3.49 -4.04 6.71
C SER A 74 4.49 -5.03 7.32
N GLU A 75 4.59 -6.20 6.70
CA GLU A 75 5.56 -7.22 7.07
C GLU A 75 6.80 -7.12 6.17
N ILE A 76 8.01 -7.25 6.72
CA ILE A 76 9.23 -7.29 5.92
C ILE A 76 9.22 -8.56 5.06
N LEU A 77 9.32 -8.39 3.75
CA LEU A 77 9.58 -9.49 2.83
C LEU A 77 11.07 -9.76 2.83
N ASP A 78 11.52 -10.59 3.76
CA ASP A 78 12.88 -11.11 3.75
C ASP A 78 13.05 -11.95 2.47
N LEU A 79 13.80 -11.42 1.50
CA LEU A 79 14.31 -12.18 0.36
C LEU A 79 15.44 -13.11 0.84
N LYS A 80 15.19 -13.94 1.86
CA LYS A 80 16.10 -15.02 2.21
C LYS A 80 15.77 -16.23 1.33
N LYS A 81 16.51 -16.34 0.23
CA LYS A 81 16.87 -17.64 -0.35
C LYS A 81 18.30 -17.95 0.03
#